data_AF-A0A1Z5SKU2-F1
#
_entry.id   AF-A0A1Z5SKU2-F1
#
_cell.length_a   1.000
_cell.length_b   1.000
_cell.length_c   1.000
_cell.angle_alpha   90.00
_cell.angle_beta   90.00
_cell.angle_gamma   90.00
#
_symmetry.space_group_name_H-M   'P 1'
#
loop_
_entity.id
_entity.type
_entity.pdbx_description
1 polymer ?
#
loop_
_entity_poly.entity_id
_entity_poly.type
_entity_poly.pdbx_seq_one_letter_code
_entity_poly.pdbx_strand_id
1 'polypeptide(L)'
;MAIGRKQKNFVNKAGVIYGAQGNYFLNIITKISEHVVSDCDNTGLIDIIFNERRKLDKKVVRLIPISDTNVPFVIPKDWAWVRLGDVIQYTDNLAIENVYPKDKVINYVDIDSIDNTEFKIREVKPTIVGKLSSRARRVLKKDYLLYSLVRPYLNNIAIVEEECEDMIGSTGFAVFKPIGIDIEYVKLWMLSGFVRDYFNQFLSGFNSPSITIQQFQSLPIPISPNHIQKEIVRFVKSVVSQNDVVIDEAIIPQSVQNEILELRNNQLRLFEIETIIDSKRSISFQLRQSILQEAIQGKLTEEWREENPDVEPASDLLKRIKAEKEQLIKAKKIKKEKPLPPINKDEIPFYLPKGWVWSILDDVALFKNGKAHEQFIDPNGEYVLINSKFVSTNGDVRKHTNELLLPMFKDEIAIVMSDVPNGRALSRCFLVDKNNIYSLNQRIGGIAGLTGINPKYLLIVLDRNQHYLNFDDGKKQTNLTKNEILTCPIPLPPIEEQQAIVEKVESLLKKCNELNNEIDNLYRHSNNLLKAVFNETFSVQA
;
A
#
# COMPACT_ATOMS: atom_id res chain seq x y z
N MET A 1 -3.90 14.68 4.39
CA MET A 1 -4.08 13.23 4.14
C MET A 1 -2.97 12.54 3.33
N ALA A 2 -2.09 13.25 2.62
CA ALA A 2 -0.96 12.63 1.90
C ALA A 2 0.23 12.22 2.81
N ILE A 3 0.19 12.60 4.10
CA ILE A 3 1.26 12.32 5.07
C ILE A 3 1.09 10.91 5.68
N GLY A 4 -0.15 10.44 5.89
CA GLY A 4 -0.43 9.13 6.50
C GLY A 4 -0.23 7.91 5.59
N ARG A 5 -0.01 8.11 4.27
CA ARG A 5 0.38 7.02 3.35
C ARG A 5 1.89 6.97 3.07
N LYS A 6 2.66 7.98 3.48
CA LYS A 6 4.13 7.96 3.37
C LYS A 6 4.79 7.05 4.41
N GLN A 7 4.09 6.65 5.47
CA GLN A 7 4.66 5.86 6.57
C GLN A 7 4.60 4.33 6.38
N LYS A 8 3.95 3.81 5.33
CA LYS A 8 3.80 2.35 5.14
C LYS A 8 4.68 1.70 4.08
N ASN A 9 5.39 2.47 3.24
CA ASN A 9 6.27 1.93 2.19
C ASN A 9 7.58 2.72 2.09
N PHE A 10 8.38 2.68 3.16
CA PHE A 10 9.83 2.86 3.02
C PHE A 10 10.46 1.75 3.85
N VAL A 11 10.48 0.54 3.30
CA VAL A 11 11.40 -0.48 3.79
C VAL A 11 12.78 0.10 3.55
N ASN A 12 13.55 0.39 4.61
CA ASN A 12 14.93 0.83 4.45
C ASN A 12 15.71 -0.28 3.69
N LYS A 13 16.76 0.04 2.91
CA LYS A 13 17.62 -0.95 2.23
C LYS A 13 17.98 -2.12 3.16
N ALA A 14 18.30 -1.80 4.42
CA ALA A 14 18.57 -2.79 5.46
C ALA A 14 17.38 -3.75 5.69
N GLY A 15 16.15 -3.25 5.76
CA GLY A 15 14.95 -4.06 5.99
C GLY A 15 14.61 -5.01 4.84
N VAL A 16 14.96 -4.67 3.58
CA VAL A 16 14.77 -5.57 2.43
C VAL A 16 15.66 -6.80 2.56
N ILE A 17 16.94 -6.58 2.86
CA ILE A 17 17.91 -7.67 3.04
C ILE A 17 17.57 -8.48 4.30
N TYR A 18 17.27 -7.80 5.41
CA TYR A 18 16.93 -8.44 6.67
C TYR A 18 15.68 -9.32 6.52
N GLY A 19 14.66 -8.86 5.79
CA GLY A 19 13.46 -9.63 5.47
C GLY A 19 13.71 -10.85 4.57
N ALA A 20 14.80 -10.87 3.81
CA ALA A 20 15.17 -11.97 2.91
C ALA A 20 16.09 -13.03 3.56
N GLN A 21 16.53 -12.83 4.82
CA GLN A 21 17.56 -13.68 5.43
C GLN A 21 17.20 -15.17 5.50
N GLY A 22 15.93 -15.51 5.72
CA GLY A 22 15.47 -16.90 5.70
C GLY A 22 15.54 -17.54 4.31
N ASN A 23 15.44 -16.74 3.25
CA ASN A 23 15.58 -17.22 1.88
C ASN A 23 17.04 -17.41 1.47
N TYR A 24 17.96 -16.54 1.92
CA TYR A 24 19.40 -16.80 1.76
C TYR A 24 19.79 -18.09 2.47
N PHE A 25 19.32 -18.26 3.71
CA PHE A 25 19.51 -19.50 4.46
C PHE A 25 19.01 -20.74 3.70
N LEU A 26 17.77 -20.69 3.18
CA LEU A 26 17.20 -21.79 2.40
C LEU A 26 18.05 -22.14 1.18
N ASN A 27 18.51 -21.13 0.41
CA ASN A 27 19.36 -21.35 -0.77
C ASN A 27 20.72 -21.95 -0.40
N ILE A 28 21.30 -21.55 0.72
CA ILE A 28 22.58 -22.10 1.21
C ILE A 28 22.41 -23.59 1.50
N ILE A 29 21.40 -23.96 2.29
CA ILE A 29 21.23 -25.36 2.72
C ILE A 29 20.83 -26.28 1.56
N THR A 30 20.10 -25.79 0.55
CA THR A 30 19.76 -26.57 -0.66
C THR A 30 20.95 -26.75 -1.60
N LYS A 31 21.96 -25.88 -1.56
CA LYS A 31 23.12 -25.97 -2.46
C LYS A 31 24.30 -26.68 -1.84
N ILE A 32 24.49 -26.56 -0.53
CA ILE A 32 25.44 -27.38 0.21
C ILE A 32 25.10 -28.86 0.01
N SER A 33 23.81 -29.21 -0.03
CA SER A 33 23.37 -30.59 -0.27
C SER A 33 23.72 -31.15 -1.65
N GLU A 34 23.89 -30.30 -2.65
CA GLU A 34 24.32 -30.68 -4.00
C GLU A 34 25.84 -30.91 -4.09
N HIS A 35 26.63 -30.28 -3.19
CA HIS A 35 28.09 -30.20 -3.31
C HIS A 35 28.86 -30.99 -2.24
N VAL A 36 28.29 -31.18 -1.05
CA VAL A 36 28.99 -31.79 0.09
C VAL A 36 28.56 -33.25 0.24
N VAL A 37 29.44 -34.16 -0.19
CA VAL A 37 29.42 -35.57 0.24
C VAL A 37 30.27 -35.66 1.50
N SER A 38 29.64 -35.47 2.65
CA SER A 38 30.29 -35.64 3.95
C SER A 38 30.26 -37.13 4.36
N ASP A 39 31.43 -37.64 4.76
CA ASP A 39 31.64 -38.99 5.34
C ASP A 39 31.44 -39.02 6.87
N CYS A 40 30.68 -38.07 7.43
CA CYS A 40 30.40 -38.01 8.86
C CYS A 40 29.11 -38.75 9.22
N ASP A 41 29.19 -39.74 10.13
CA ASP A 41 28.01 -40.44 10.62
C ASP A 41 27.16 -39.52 11.51
N ASN A 42 25.87 -39.39 11.16
CA ASN A 42 24.95 -38.45 11.76
C ASN A 42 24.39 -38.92 13.12
N THR A 43 24.79 -40.11 13.54
CA THR A 43 24.43 -40.73 14.83
C THR A 43 24.71 -39.80 16.01
N GLY A 44 25.80 -39.03 15.95
CA GLY A 44 26.20 -38.13 17.04
C GLY A 44 25.19 -37.04 17.39
N LEU A 45 24.61 -36.33 16.41
CA LEU A 45 23.69 -35.21 16.68
C LEU A 45 22.33 -35.71 17.17
N ILE A 46 21.78 -36.73 16.51
CA ILE A 46 20.52 -37.36 16.90
C ILE A 46 20.62 -37.91 18.33
N ASP A 47 21.76 -38.51 18.67
CA ASP A 47 22.00 -39.03 20.02
C ASP A 47 22.20 -37.92 21.05
N ILE A 48 22.84 -36.81 20.71
CA ILE A 48 22.91 -35.62 21.57
C ILE A 48 21.50 -35.11 21.87
N ILE A 49 20.67 -34.89 20.84
CA ILE A 49 19.31 -34.38 21.02
C ILE A 49 18.49 -35.36 21.85
N PHE A 50 18.58 -36.66 21.56
CA PHE A 50 17.89 -37.68 22.33
C PHE A 50 18.31 -37.69 23.81
N ASN A 51 19.62 -37.63 24.09
CA ASN A 51 20.14 -37.60 25.45
C ASN A 51 19.70 -36.35 26.22
N GLU A 52 19.71 -35.17 25.59
CA GLU A 52 19.20 -33.94 26.18
C GLU A 52 17.69 -34.01 26.42
N ARG A 53 16.90 -34.53 25.48
CA ARG A 53 15.46 -34.76 25.68
C ARG A 53 15.19 -35.71 26.85
N ARG A 54 16.01 -36.76 27.00
CA ARG A 54 15.87 -37.73 28.08
C ARG A 54 16.14 -37.13 29.47
N LYS A 55 16.95 -36.07 29.57
CA LYS A 55 17.12 -35.30 30.82
C LYS A 55 15.85 -34.54 31.20
N LEU A 56 15.07 -34.12 30.21
CA LEU A 56 13.83 -33.37 30.40
C LEU A 56 12.60 -34.27 30.61
N ASP A 57 12.49 -35.35 29.84
CA ASP A 57 11.44 -36.35 29.97
C ASP A 57 12.00 -37.76 29.76
N LYS A 58 11.96 -38.56 30.85
CA LYS A 58 12.50 -39.92 30.89
C LYS A 58 11.74 -40.91 29.98
N LYS A 59 10.55 -40.56 29.49
CA LYS A 59 9.72 -41.39 28.60
C LYS A 59 9.92 -41.09 27.11
N VAL A 60 10.78 -40.14 26.76
CA VAL A 60 11.05 -39.79 25.36
C VAL A 60 11.68 -40.98 24.64
N VAL A 61 11.18 -41.26 23.44
CA VAL A 61 11.70 -42.28 22.52
C VAL A 61 12.78 -41.67 21.63
N ARG A 62 13.69 -42.49 21.11
CA ARG A 62 14.74 -42.04 20.18
C ARG A 62 14.09 -41.34 18.99
N LEU A 63 14.66 -40.22 18.61
CA LEU A 63 14.28 -39.45 17.42
C LEU A 63 14.30 -40.35 16.19
N ILE A 64 13.21 -40.33 15.42
CA ILE A 64 13.08 -41.05 14.16
C ILE A 64 13.13 -40.00 13.05
N PRO A 65 14.16 -40.02 12.19
CA PRO A 65 14.22 -39.15 11.03
C PRO A 65 12.99 -39.33 10.11
N ILE A 66 12.59 -38.26 9.45
CA ILE A 66 11.59 -38.32 8.38
C ILE A 66 12.17 -39.14 7.24
N SER A 67 11.39 -40.07 6.69
CA SER A 67 11.80 -40.92 5.57
C SER A 67 12.17 -40.10 4.33
N ASP A 68 13.24 -40.48 3.63
CA ASP A 68 13.76 -39.80 2.42
C ASP A 68 12.72 -39.61 1.29
N THR A 69 11.65 -40.41 1.27
CA THR A 69 10.56 -40.29 0.27
C THR A 69 9.57 -39.15 0.56
N ASN A 70 9.67 -38.49 1.72
CA ASN A 70 8.72 -37.45 2.18
C ASN A 70 9.43 -36.15 2.59
N VAL A 71 10.63 -35.89 2.05
CA VAL A 71 11.43 -34.72 2.39
C VAL A 71 11.33 -33.62 1.33
N PRO A 72 11.45 -32.33 1.71
CA PRO A 72 11.32 -31.21 0.77
C PRO A 72 12.39 -31.15 -0.33
N PHE A 73 13.63 -31.52 -0.01
CA PHE A 73 14.77 -31.53 -0.90
C PHE A 73 15.85 -32.45 -0.33
N VAL A 74 16.78 -32.88 -1.19
CA VAL A 74 17.93 -33.71 -0.80
C VAL A 74 18.84 -32.92 0.11
N ILE A 75 19.29 -33.52 1.20
CA ILE A 75 20.25 -32.97 2.17
C ILE A 75 21.52 -33.82 2.18
N PRO A 76 22.67 -33.31 2.66
CA PRO A 76 23.87 -34.12 2.84
C PRO A 76 23.60 -35.38 3.69
N LYS A 77 24.38 -36.44 3.47
CA LYS A 77 24.23 -37.72 4.19
C LYS A 77 24.39 -37.60 5.72
N ASP A 78 25.19 -36.63 6.15
CA ASP A 78 25.42 -36.28 7.54
C ASP A 78 24.39 -35.30 8.10
N TRP A 79 23.28 -35.06 7.39
CA TRP A 79 22.13 -34.28 7.86
C TRP A 79 20.91 -35.19 8.02
N ALA A 80 19.92 -34.73 8.77
CA ALA A 80 18.67 -35.47 8.97
C ALA A 80 17.46 -34.55 8.92
N TRP A 81 16.38 -35.03 8.30
CA TRP A 81 15.08 -34.38 8.42
C TRP A 81 14.40 -34.86 9.69
N VAL A 82 13.94 -33.93 10.51
CA VAL A 82 13.18 -34.23 11.73
C VAL A 82 11.96 -33.31 11.81
N ARG A 83 11.01 -33.61 12.70
CA ARG A 83 9.90 -32.70 12.99
C ARG A 83 10.35 -31.68 14.01
N LEU A 84 9.97 -30.41 13.83
CA LEU A 84 10.33 -29.33 14.75
C LEU A 84 9.91 -29.67 16.19
N GLY A 85 8.72 -30.25 16.38
CA GLY A 85 8.21 -30.67 17.69
C GLY A 85 9.11 -31.68 18.42
N ASP A 86 9.95 -32.41 17.70
CA ASP A 86 10.87 -33.39 18.28
C ASP A 86 12.21 -32.79 18.73
N VAL A 87 12.49 -31.53 18.39
CA VAL A 87 13.77 -30.88 18.68
C VAL A 87 13.60 -29.54 19.41
N ILE A 88 12.44 -29.32 20.02
CA ILE A 88 12.14 -28.11 20.79
C ILE A 88 11.59 -28.43 22.17
N GLN A 89 11.84 -27.53 23.11
CA GLN A 89 11.24 -27.51 24.44
C GLN A 89 10.38 -26.25 24.58
N TYR A 90 9.09 -26.42 24.87
CA TYR A 90 8.21 -25.28 25.16
C TYR A 90 8.50 -24.66 26.53
N THR A 91 8.21 -23.37 26.63
CA THR A 91 8.10 -22.68 27.92
C THR A 91 6.81 -23.04 28.65
N ASP A 92 6.68 -22.56 29.88
CA ASP A 92 5.51 -22.77 30.73
C ASP A 92 4.26 -22.03 30.20
N ASN A 93 3.10 -22.64 30.45
CA ASN A 93 1.79 -22.08 30.12
C ASN A 93 1.03 -21.84 31.42
N LEU A 94 0.92 -20.59 31.84
CA LEU A 94 0.34 -20.18 33.12
C LEU A 94 -1.04 -19.59 32.93
N ALA A 95 -2.02 -20.01 33.74
CA ALA A 95 -3.25 -19.26 33.93
C ALA A 95 -2.93 -18.08 34.86
N ILE A 96 -2.47 -16.96 34.31
CA ILE A 96 -1.96 -15.80 35.05
C ILE A 96 -2.95 -15.30 36.11
N GLU A 97 -4.25 -15.38 35.81
CA GLU A 97 -5.34 -15.05 36.73
C GLU A 97 -5.35 -15.88 38.03
N ASN A 98 -4.72 -17.06 38.02
CA ASN A 98 -4.62 -17.97 39.17
C ASN A 98 -3.24 -17.92 39.84
N VAL A 99 -2.24 -17.32 39.17
CA VAL A 99 -0.85 -17.27 39.65
C VAL A 99 -0.56 -15.93 40.35
N TYR A 100 -1.16 -14.84 39.88
CA TYR A 100 -0.87 -13.50 40.37
C TYR A 100 -2.13 -12.76 40.87
N PRO A 101 -2.00 -11.87 41.87
CA PRO A 101 -3.06 -10.96 42.28
C PRO A 101 -3.56 -10.10 41.12
N LYS A 102 -4.87 -9.77 41.12
CA LYS A 102 -5.50 -9.01 40.03
C LYS A 102 -4.92 -7.60 39.85
N ASP A 103 -4.37 -7.02 40.89
CA ASP A 103 -3.76 -5.68 40.92
C ASP A 103 -2.26 -5.69 40.58
N LYS A 104 -1.62 -6.88 40.51
CA LYS A 104 -0.21 -6.99 40.13
C LYS A 104 0.01 -6.50 38.70
N VAL A 105 1.11 -5.79 38.49
CA VAL A 105 1.61 -5.40 37.15
C VAL A 105 2.57 -6.48 36.66
N ILE A 106 2.39 -6.93 35.42
CA ILE A 106 3.30 -7.86 34.74
C ILE A 106 3.75 -7.28 33.39
N ASN A 107 4.79 -7.87 32.81
CA ASN A 107 5.38 -7.44 31.55
C ASN A 107 4.76 -8.22 30.38
N TYR A 108 3.74 -7.64 29.74
CA TYR A 108 2.96 -8.34 28.71
C TYR A 108 3.49 -8.08 27.29
N VAL A 109 3.55 -9.14 26.47
CA VAL A 109 3.94 -9.08 25.05
C VAL A 109 2.85 -9.74 24.19
N ASP A 110 2.22 -8.96 23.33
CA ASP A 110 1.28 -9.45 22.31
C ASP A 110 1.94 -9.50 20.93
N ILE A 111 1.19 -9.93 19.91
CA ILE A 111 1.72 -10.05 18.54
C ILE A 111 2.13 -8.68 17.98
N ASP A 112 1.41 -7.60 18.31
CA ASP A 112 1.70 -6.25 17.84
C ASP A 112 2.95 -5.64 18.49
N SER A 113 3.45 -6.27 19.54
CA SER A 113 4.68 -5.91 20.24
C SER A 113 5.94 -6.39 19.52
N ILE A 114 5.81 -7.18 18.44
CA ILE A 114 6.93 -7.72 17.67
C ILE A 114 7.25 -6.81 16.48
N ASP A 115 8.53 -6.48 16.31
CA ASP A 115 9.03 -5.90 15.08
C ASP A 115 9.34 -7.03 14.10
N ASN A 116 8.51 -7.20 13.07
CA ASN A 116 8.71 -8.22 12.05
C ASN A 116 9.64 -7.79 10.91
N THR A 117 10.26 -6.60 11.02
CA THR A 117 11.33 -6.15 10.13
C THR A 117 12.69 -6.40 10.77
N GLU A 118 12.82 -6.21 12.08
CA GLU A 118 14.05 -6.47 12.85
C GLU A 118 14.02 -7.79 13.63
N PHE A 119 12.90 -8.52 13.61
CA PHE A 119 12.67 -9.80 14.28
C PHE A 119 13.07 -9.80 15.76
N LYS A 120 12.59 -8.77 16.47
CA LYS A 120 12.82 -8.54 17.90
C LYS A 120 11.55 -8.10 18.61
N ILE A 121 11.53 -8.22 19.94
CA ILE A 121 10.47 -7.64 20.75
C ILE A 121 10.71 -6.13 20.79
N ARG A 122 9.81 -5.35 20.18
CA ARG A 122 9.91 -3.89 20.12
C ARG A 122 9.40 -3.22 21.38
N GLU A 123 8.37 -3.82 21.97
CA GLU A 123 7.65 -3.25 23.09
C GLU A 123 7.33 -4.33 24.12
N VAL A 124 7.50 -3.99 25.39
CA VAL A 124 7.04 -4.79 26.52
C VAL A 124 6.07 -3.91 27.28
N LYS A 125 4.83 -4.38 27.50
CA LYS A 125 3.72 -3.57 28.01
C LYS A 125 3.46 -3.87 29.50
N PRO A 126 3.86 -2.99 30.43
CA PRO A 126 3.50 -3.15 31.84
C PRO A 126 1.98 -3.07 31.99
N THR A 127 1.36 -4.19 32.37
CA THR A 127 -0.11 -4.31 32.39
C THR A 127 -0.59 -4.97 33.67
N ILE A 128 -1.68 -4.44 34.23
CA ILE A 128 -2.35 -5.01 35.41
C ILE A 128 -3.05 -6.31 35.04
N VAL A 129 -2.84 -7.38 35.83
CA VAL A 129 -3.40 -8.73 35.59
C VAL A 129 -4.92 -8.70 35.35
N GLY A 130 -5.67 -7.94 36.15
CA GLY A 130 -7.12 -7.83 36.03
C GLY A 130 -7.62 -7.18 34.73
N LYS A 131 -6.74 -6.55 33.94
CA LYS A 131 -7.04 -5.97 32.63
C LYS A 131 -6.61 -6.85 31.46
N LEU A 132 -5.86 -7.93 31.72
CA LEU A 132 -5.36 -8.81 30.67
C LEU A 132 -6.46 -9.73 30.13
N SER A 133 -6.37 -10.03 28.84
CA SER A 133 -7.21 -11.05 28.23
C SER A 133 -6.79 -12.44 28.69
N SER A 134 -7.68 -13.43 28.49
CA SER A 134 -7.38 -14.84 28.72
C SER A 134 -6.23 -15.40 27.86
N ARG A 135 -5.70 -14.62 26.91
CA ARG A 135 -4.53 -14.95 26.09
C ARG A 135 -3.20 -14.71 26.81
N ALA A 136 -3.14 -13.95 27.90
CA ALA A 136 -1.88 -13.75 28.61
C ALA A 136 -1.50 -15.01 29.40
N ARG A 137 -0.65 -15.87 28.83
CA ARG A 137 -0.32 -17.18 29.44
C ARG A 137 1.09 -17.70 29.21
N ARG A 138 1.78 -17.31 28.14
CA ARG A 138 3.07 -17.91 27.75
C ARG A 138 4.20 -17.26 28.54
N VAL A 139 4.99 -18.02 29.30
CA VAL A 139 6.15 -17.43 30.00
C VAL A 139 7.27 -17.14 29.00
N LEU A 140 7.68 -15.88 28.84
CA LEU A 140 8.83 -15.53 28.00
C LEU A 140 10.11 -15.66 28.84
N LYS A 141 11.01 -16.54 28.42
CA LYS A 141 12.30 -16.78 29.09
C LYS A 141 13.44 -16.37 28.16
N LYS A 142 14.51 -15.83 28.72
CA LYS A 142 15.73 -15.51 27.97
C LYS A 142 16.23 -16.72 27.18
N ASP A 143 16.73 -16.49 25.97
CA ASP A 143 17.21 -17.50 25.02
C ASP A 143 16.12 -18.47 24.52
N TYR A 144 14.84 -18.07 24.60
CA TYR A 144 13.74 -18.75 23.91
C TYR A 144 13.35 -17.96 22.66
N LEU A 145 12.91 -18.71 21.64
CA LEU A 145 12.33 -18.17 20.43
C LEU A 145 10.80 -18.11 20.62
N LEU A 146 10.19 -16.97 20.29
CA LEU A 146 8.75 -16.86 20.15
C LEU A 146 8.37 -16.71 18.68
N TYR A 147 7.31 -17.39 18.26
CA TYR A 147 6.81 -17.38 16.89
C TYR A 147 5.28 -17.28 16.89
N SER A 148 4.72 -16.36 16.11
CA SER A 148 3.27 -16.19 16.01
C SER A 148 2.61 -17.30 15.21
N LEU A 149 1.68 -18.01 15.86
CA LEU A 149 0.78 -18.97 15.23
C LEU A 149 -0.40 -18.29 14.52
N VAL A 150 -0.61 -17.00 14.77
CA VAL A 150 -1.62 -16.17 14.09
C VAL A 150 -0.95 -15.40 12.96
N ARG A 151 -1.51 -15.52 11.75
CA ARG A 151 -0.96 -14.95 10.50
C ARG A 151 0.55 -15.25 10.37
N PRO A 152 0.94 -16.53 10.38
CA PRO A 152 2.36 -16.93 10.39
C PRO A 152 3.17 -16.31 9.23
N TYR A 153 2.54 -16.05 8.09
CA TYR A 153 3.14 -15.37 6.93
C TYR A 153 3.64 -13.94 7.19
N LEU A 154 3.29 -13.31 8.31
CA LEU A 154 3.82 -12.00 8.71
C LEU A 154 5.16 -12.09 9.44
N ASN A 155 5.66 -13.30 9.74
CA ASN A 155 6.95 -13.53 10.38
C ASN A 155 7.13 -12.75 11.70
N ASN A 156 6.08 -12.69 12.53
CA ASN A 156 6.22 -12.20 13.90
C ASN A 156 6.98 -13.24 14.72
N ILE A 157 8.31 -13.09 14.74
CA ILE A 157 9.27 -13.96 15.41
C ILE A 157 10.31 -13.12 16.13
N ALA A 158 10.74 -13.55 17.32
CA ALA A 158 11.81 -12.90 18.06
C ALA A 158 12.50 -13.88 19.01
N ILE A 159 13.79 -13.66 19.26
CA ILE A 159 14.49 -14.29 20.39
C ILE A 159 14.31 -13.36 21.59
N VAL A 160 14.02 -13.94 22.75
CA VAL A 160 13.97 -13.19 24.01
C VAL A 160 15.41 -12.94 24.48
N GLU A 161 15.91 -11.72 24.29
CA GLU A 161 17.31 -11.36 24.57
C GLU A 161 17.55 -11.01 26.04
N GLU A 162 16.54 -10.42 26.70
CA GLU A 162 16.64 -9.92 28.06
C GLU A 162 15.87 -10.80 29.04
N GLU A 163 16.44 -10.98 30.23
CA GLU A 163 15.75 -11.60 31.35
C GLU A 163 14.90 -10.54 32.04
N CYS A 164 13.61 -10.81 32.16
CA CYS A 164 12.64 -9.87 32.71
C CYS A 164 11.66 -10.63 33.61
N GLU A 165 11.46 -10.15 34.84
CA GLU A 165 10.50 -10.75 35.76
C GLU A 165 9.08 -10.65 35.21
N ASP A 166 8.31 -11.72 35.42
CA ASP A 166 6.90 -11.81 35.02
C ASP A 166 6.63 -11.43 33.55
N MET A 167 7.56 -11.78 32.66
CA MET A 167 7.42 -11.53 31.23
C MET A 167 6.49 -12.57 30.60
N ILE A 168 5.29 -12.14 30.21
CA ILE A 168 4.22 -13.01 29.72
C ILE A 168 3.80 -12.65 28.29
N GLY A 169 3.83 -13.64 27.41
CA GLY A 169 3.37 -13.58 26.04
C GLY A 169 1.90 -14.01 25.86
N SER A 170 1.32 -13.57 24.75
CA SER A 170 0.05 -14.06 24.23
C SER A 170 0.07 -15.57 23.91
N THR A 171 -1.04 -16.28 24.10
CA THR A 171 -1.25 -17.66 23.63
C THR A 171 -1.17 -17.81 22.12
N GLY A 172 -1.24 -16.70 21.38
CA GLY A 172 -0.99 -16.67 19.94
C GLY A 172 0.44 -17.01 19.56
N PHE A 173 1.37 -17.04 20.52
CA PHE A 173 2.74 -17.48 20.30
C PHE A 173 2.96 -18.96 20.65
N ALA A 174 3.77 -19.63 19.85
CA ALA A 174 4.61 -20.74 20.29
C ALA A 174 5.90 -20.16 20.85
N VAL A 175 6.26 -20.50 22.09
CA VAL A 175 7.47 -20.02 22.75
C VAL A 175 8.29 -21.23 23.18
N PHE A 176 9.48 -21.37 22.60
CA PHE A 176 10.24 -22.61 22.65
C PHE A 176 11.75 -22.39 22.53
N LYS A 177 12.53 -23.36 23.01
CA LYS A 177 13.98 -23.39 22.88
C LYS A 177 14.40 -24.65 22.11
N PRO A 178 15.24 -24.54 21.07
CA PRO A 178 15.77 -25.71 20.38
C PRO A 178 16.67 -26.55 21.31
N ILE A 179 16.63 -27.86 21.13
CA ILE A 179 17.43 -28.82 21.90
C ILE A 179 18.57 -29.30 21.01
N GLY A 180 19.82 -29.00 21.37
CA GLY A 180 21.00 -29.46 20.62
C GLY A 180 21.20 -28.80 19.25
N ILE A 181 20.45 -27.75 18.94
CA ILE A 181 20.48 -26.99 17.67
C ILE A 181 20.67 -25.51 18.01
N ASP A 182 21.43 -24.80 17.18
CA ASP A 182 21.61 -23.36 17.27
C ASP A 182 20.27 -22.61 17.07
N ILE A 183 19.97 -21.68 17.98
CA ILE A 183 18.68 -20.96 17.96
C ILE A 183 18.53 -20.02 16.76
N GLU A 184 19.63 -19.45 16.28
CA GLU A 184 19.62 -18.58 15.10
C GLU A 184 19.44 -19.40 13.84
N TYR A 185 20.02 -20.61 13.77
CA TYR A 185 19.74 -21.56 12.69
C TYR A 185 18.23 -21.86 12.59
N VAL A 186 17.58 -22.15 13.73
CA VAL A 186 16.13 -22.36 13.77
C VAL A 186 15.36 -21.09 13.39
N LYS A 187 15.76 -19.91 13.89
CA LYS A 187 15.15 -18.64 13.51
C LYS A 187 15.21 -18.41 11.99
N LEU A 188 16.36 -18.64 11.35
CA LEU A 188 16.54 -18.50 9.91
C LEU A 188 15.68 -19.49 9.12
N TRP A 189 15.59 -20.76 9.56
CA TRP A 189 14.67 -21.74 8.97
C TRP A 189 13.21 -21.27 9.05
N MET A 190 12.79 -20.81 10.23
CA MET A 190 11.42 -20.30 10.46
C MET A 190 11.08 -19.08 9.60
N LEU A 191 12.08 -18.31 9.16
CA LEU A 191 11.93 -17.15 8.27
C LEU A 191 11.94 -17.51 6.78
N SER A 192 12.21 -18.77 6.43
CA SER A 192 12.32 -19.19 5.04
C SER A 192 10.98 -19.18 4.28
N GLY A 193 11.06 -19.01 2.96
CA GLY A 193 9.91 -19.15 2.06
C GLY A 193 9.23 -20.53 2.19
N PHE A 194 10.01 -21.58 2.43
CA PHE A 194 9.48 -22.93 2.66
C PHE A 194 8.51 -22.99 3.85
N VAL A 195 8.91 -22.46 5.02
CA VAL A 195 8.06 -22.50 6.22
C VAL A 195 6.79 -21.69 6.03
N ARG A 196 6.90 -20.53 5.37
CA ARG A 196 5.73 -19.72 5.00
C ARG A 196 4.77 -20.51 4.12
N ASP A 197 5.27 -21.14 3.07
CA ASP A 197 4.44 -21.85 2.09
C ASP A 197 3.86 -23.14 2.68
N TYR A 198 4.59 -23.83 3.57
CA TYR A 198 4.10 -24.95 4.36
C TYR A 198 2.91 -24.53 5.24
N PHE A 199 3.03 -23.45 6.01
CA PHE A 199 1.94 -23.01 6.88
C PHE A 199 0.74 -22.44 6.13
N ASN A 200 0.97 -21.80 4.98
CA ASN A 200 -0.10 -21.27 4.14
C ASN A 200 -1.10 -22.35 3.69
N GLN A 201 -0.67 -23.59 3.52
CA GLN A 201 -1.52 -24.72 3.15
C GLN A 201 -2.60 -25.04 4.21
N PHE A 202 -2.36 -24.67 5.48
CA PHE A 202 -3.29 -24.95 6.58
C PHE A 202 -4.22 -23.78 6.92
N LEU A 203 -3.99 -22.60 6.33
CA LEU A 203 -4.75 -21.40 6.67
C LEU A 203 -6.17 -21.51 6.11
N SER A 204 -7.16 -21.44 7.00
CA SER A 204 -8.58 -21.40 6.66
C SER A 204 -9.29 -20.29 7.45
N GLY A 205 -10.31 -19.66 6.86
CA GLY A 205 -11.14 -18.62 7.49
C GLY A 205 -10.80 -17.17 7.11
N PHE A 206 -11.82 -16.30 7.09
CA PHE A 206 -11.72 -14.89 6.68
C PHE A 206 -11.12 -13.97 7.78
N ASN A 207 -11.20 -14.34 9.06
CA ASN A 207 -10.78 -13.50 10.19
C ASN A 207 -9.63 -14.12 10.98
N SER A 208 -8.43 -13.55 10.85
CA SER A 208 -7.21 -13.91 11.61
C SER A 208 -6.77 -15.38 11.43
N PRO A 209 -6.35 -15.77 10.21
CA PRO A 209 -5.94 -17.15 9.92
C PRO A 209 -4.80 -17.57 10.85
N SER A 210 -4.89 -18.79 11.39
CA SER A 210 -3.93 -19.31 12.38
C SER A 210 -3.63 -20.78 12.17
N ILE A 211 -2.47 -21.22 12.62
CA ILE A 211 -2.09 -22.64 12.68
C ILE A 211 -2.21 -23.17 14.10
N THR A 212 -2.47 -24.47 14.22
CA THR A 212 -2.51 -25.18 15.50
C THR A 212 -1.09 -25.53 15.98
N ILE A 213 -0.93 -25.82 17.28
CA ILE A 213 0.34 -26.30 17.83
C ILE A 213 0.77 -27.63 17.18
N GLN A 214 -0.19 -28.50 16.86
CA GLN A 214 0.11 -29.78 16.20
C GLN A 214 0.69 -29.57 14.79
N GLN A 215 0.10 -28.65 14.00
CA GLN A 215 0.64 -28.26 12.69
C GLN A 215 2.00 -27.58 12.81
N PHE A 216 2.20 -26.77 13.84
CA PHE A 216 3.50 -26.16 14.13
C PHE A 216 4.57 -27.21 14.47
N GLN A 217 4.23 -28.20 15.31
CA GLN A 217 5.12 -29.30 15.68
C GLN A 217 5.44 -30.22 14.51
N SER A 218 4.53 -30.37 13.53
CA SER A 218 4.73 -31.24 12.38
C SER A 218 5.65 -30.66 11.31
N LEU A 219 6.03 -29.37 11.42
CA LEU A 219 6.92 -28.70 10.47
C LEU A 219 8.24 -29.49 10.32
N PRO A 220 8.61 -29.92 9.11
CA PRO A 220 9.92 -30.50 8.85
C PRO A 220 11.03 -29.46 9.07
N ILE A 221 12.15 -29.86 9.64
CA ILE A 221 13.37 -29.05 9.75
C ILE A 221 14.59 -29.92 9.43
N PRO A 222 15.53 -29.45 8.59
CA PRO A 222 16.79 -30.16 8.39
C PRO A 222 17.73 -29.83 9.56
N ILE A 223 18.36 -30.85 10.14
CA ILE A 223 19.38 -30.68 11.18
C ILE A 223 20.74 -31.10 10.64
N SER A 224 21.75 -30.29 10.96
CA SER A 224 23.15 -30.47 10.54
C SER A 224 24.11 -30.43 11.73
N PRO A 225 25.35 -30.90 11.61
CA PRO A 225 26.36 -30.76 12.67
C PRO A 225 26.51 -29.31 13.20
N ASN A 226 26.73 -29.16 14.50
CA ASN A 226 26.75 -27.84 15.17
C ASN A 226 27.76 -26.84 14.58
N HIS A 227 28.92 -27.31 14.11
CA HIS A 227 29.91 -26.43 13.50
C HIS A 227 29.43 -25.88 12.15
N ILE A 228 28.72 -26.71 11.35
CA ILE A 228 28.09 -26.31 10.09
C ILE A 228 26.97 -25.30 10.34
N GLN A 229 26.10 -25.54 11.34
CA GLN A 229 25.02 -24.60 11.70
C GLN A 229 25.58 -23.19 11.99
N LYS A 230 26.65 -23.11 12.80
CA LYS A 230 27.30 -21.85 13.17
C LYS A 230 27.90 -21.14 11.96
N GLU A 231 28.50 -21.88 11.03
CA GLU A 231 29.10 -21.30 9.84
C GLU A 231 28.04 -20.74 8.88
N ILE A 232 26.93 -21.47 8.69
CA ILE A 232 25.78 -20.99 7.90
C ILE A 232 25.19 -19.72 8.52
N VAL A 233 24.97 -19.72 9.84
CA VAL A 233 24.44 -18.54 10.55
C VAL A 233 25.40 -17.34 10.39
N ARG A 234 26.71 -17.56 10.52
CA ARG A 234 27.72 -16.51 10.35
C ARG A 234 27.67 -15.93 8.95
N PHE A 235 27.60 -16.78 7.91
CA PHE A 235 27.53 -16.32 6.54
C PHE A 235 26.23 -15.55 6.24
N VAL A 236 25.06 -16.05 6.67
CA VAL A 236 23.80 -15.31 6.47
C VAL A 236 23.85 -13.95 7.17
N LYS A 237 24.39 -13.88 8.40
CA LYS A 237 24.56 -12.61 9.11
C LYS A 237 25.53 -11.67 8.37
N SER A 238 26.59 -12.17 7.74
CA SER A 238 27.54 -11.34 6.97
C SER A 238 26.89 -10.80 5.69
N VAL A 239 26.10 -11.63 4.99
CA VAL A 239 25.31 -11.23 3.81
C VAL A 239 24.35 -10.11 4.18
N VAL A 240 23.62 -10.26 5.28
CA VAL A 240 22.62 -9.28 5.75
C VAL A 240 23.25 -7.98 6.24
N SER A 241 24.34 -8.08 7.01
CA SER A 241 25.06 -6.91 7.54
C SER A 241 26.01 -6.26 6.52
N GLN A 242 26.19 -6.85 5.34
CA GLN A 242 27.12 -6.40 4.30
C GLN A 242 28.58 -6.32 4.78
N ASN A 243 28.95 -7.19 5.71
CA ASN A 243 30.32 -7.30 6.20
C ASN A 243 31.03 -8.45 5.49
N ASP A 244 32.30 -8.25 5.15
CA ASP A 244 33.14 -9.34 4.64
C ASP A 244 33.57 -10.23 5.80
N VAL A 245 33.32 -11.53 5.65
CA VAL A 245 33.69 -12.56 6.62
C VAL A 245 34.30 -13.72 5.85
N VAL A 246 35.42 -14.25 6.34
CA VAL A 246 36.02 -15.47 5.80
C VAL A 246 35.17 -16.65 6.26
N ILE A 247 34.62 -17.38 5.30
CA ILE A 247 33.79 -18.58 5.52
C ILE A 247 34.58 -19.81 5.08
N ASP A 248 34.50 -20.88 5.87
CA ASP A 248 35.15 -22.15 5.55
C ASP A 248 34.58 -22.73 4.24
N GLU A 249 35.42 -22.74 3.20
CA GLU A 249 35.06 -23.25 1.86
C GLU A 249 34.74 -24.76 1.85
N ALA A 250 35.23 -25.51 2.84
CA ALA A 250 34.86 -26.92 3.00
C ALA A 250 33.40 -27.09 3.45
N ILE A 251 32.82 -26.07 4.10
CA ILE A 251 31.44 -26.08 4.59
C ILE A 251 30.51 -25.38 3.59
N ILE A 252 30.89 -24.18 3.13
CA ILE A 252 30.13 -23.40 2.16
C ILE A 252 31.03 -23.11 0.96
N PRO A 253 30.92 -23.87 -0.14
CA PRO A 253 31.77 -23.68 -1.31
C PRO A 253 31.75 -22.24 -1.83
N GLN A 254 32.88 -21.75 -2.34
CA GLN A 254 32.98 -20.38 -2.84
C GLN A 254 31.96 -20.06 -3.95
N SER A 255 31.59 -21.06 -4.77
CA SER A 255 30.51 -20.93 -5.78
C SER A 255 29.17 -20.55 -5.14
N VAL A 256 28.79 -21.23 -4.06
CA VAL A 256 27.56 -20.96 -3.31
C VAL A 256 27.64 -19.58 -2.65
N GLN A 257 28.79 -19.22 -2.07
CA GLN A 257 28.97 -17.90 -1.47
C GLN A 257 28.76 -16.78 -2.50
N ASN A 258 29.38 -16.90 -3.68
CA ASN A 258 29.28 -15.91 -4.75
C ASN A 258 27.83 -15.73 -5.22
N GLU A 259 27.08 -16.82 -5.38
CA GLU A 259 25.71 -16.77 -5.85
C GLU A 259 24.76 -16.11 -4.83
N ILE A 260 24.95 -16.37 -3.53
CA ILE A 260 24.17 -15.71 -2.47
C ILE A 260 24.47 -14.20 -2.42
N LEU A 261 25.72 -13.82 -2.60
CA LEU A 261 26.12 -12.40 -2.69
C LEU A 261 25.52 -11.73 -3.93
N GLU A 262 25.49 -12.42 -5.07
CA GLU A 262 24.82 -11.96 -6.29
C GLU A 262 23.31 -11.77 -6.08
N LEU A 263 22.63 -12.75 -5.46
CA LEU A 263 21.23 -12.67 -5.10
C LEU A 263 20.92 -11.45 -4.21
N ARG A 264 21.74 -11.21 -3.19
CA ARG A 264 21.63 -10.01 -2.34
C ARG A 264 21.77 -8.74 -3.15
N ASN A 265 22.80 -8.65 -4.00
CA ASN A 265 23.06 -7.47 -4.81
C ASN A 265 21.92 -7.20 -5.81
N ASN A 266 21.35 -8.25 -6.40
CA ASN A 266 20.18 -8.15 -7.27
C ASN A 266 18.96 -7.61 -6.50
N GLN A 267 18.68 -8.11 -5.29
CA GLN A 267 17.60 -7.58 -4.46
C GLN A 267 17.77 -6.10 -4.10
N LEU A 268 19.01 -5.66 -3.81
CA LEU A 268 19.31 -4.25 -3.57
C LEU A 268 19.05 -3.39 -4.82
N ARG A 269 19.50 -3.83 -5.99
CA ARG A 269 19.24 -3.12 -7.27
C ARG A 269 17.75 -3.01 -7.56
N LEU A 270 16.98 -4.05 -7.25
CA LEU A 270 15.53 -4.05 -7.45
C LEU A 270 14.83 -3.04 -6.55
N PHE A 271 15.21 -2.98 -5.27
CA PHE A 271 14.70 -1.97 -4.35
C PHE A 271 15.02 -0.54 -4.82
N GLU A 272 16.23 -0.30 -5.37
CA GLU A 272 16.60 0.99 -5.94
C GLU A 272 15.74 1.35 -7.15
N ILE A 273 15.48 0.40 -8.05
CA ILE A 273 14.60 0.60 -9.21
C ILE A 273 13.18 0.95 -8.77
N GLU A 274 12.61 0.23 -7.81
CA GLU A 274 11.27 0.52 -7.28
C GLU A 274 11.20 1.93 -6.67
N THR A 275 12.23 2.32 -5.91
CA THR A 275 12.32 3.66 -5.31
C THR A 275 12.38 4.76 -6.38
N ILE A 276 13.16 4.55 -7.46
CA ILE A 276 13.25 5.49 -8.58
C ILE A 276 11.90 5.61 -9.30
N ILE A 277 11.20 4.49 -9.51
CA ILE A 277 9.90 4.47 -10.19
C ILE A 277 8.85 5.24 -9.38
N ASP A 278 8.79 5.02 -8.07
CA ASP A 278 7.87 5.73 -7.18
C ASP A 278 8.16 7.23 -7.13
N SER A 279 9.44 7.60 -7.10
CA SER A 279 9.87 9.01 -7.22
C SER A 279 9.40 9.63 -8.54
N LYS A 280 9.65 8.95 -9.68
CA LYS A 280 9.22 9.43 -11.01
C LYS A 280 7.69 9.60 -11.10
N ARG A 281 6.91 8.65 -10.57
CA ARG A 281 5.44 8.76 -10.49
C ARG A 281 5.00 9.97 -9.66
N SER A 282 5.65 10.21 -8.53
CA SER A 282 5.37 11.39 -7.70
C SER A 282 5.68 12.70 -8.42
N ILE A 283 6.82 12.78 -9.11
CA ILE A 283 7.21 13.96 -9.90
C ILE A 283 6.20 14.20 -11.04
N SER A 284 5.83 13.16 -11.78
CA SER A 284 4.83 13.26 -12.85
C SER A 284 3.48 13.76 -12.33
N PHE A 285 3.04 13.26 -11.17
CA PHE A 285 1.83 13.76 -10.51
C PHE A 285 1.93 15.26 -10.18
N GLN A 286 3.06 15.70 -9.60
CA GLN A 286 3.29 17.12 -9.28
C GLN A 286 3.33 18.00 -10.53
N LEU A 287 4.00 17.54 -11.60
CA LEU A 287 4.07 18.26 -12.87
C LEU A 287 2.68 18.51 -13.47
N ARG A 288 1.79 17.51 -13.46
CA ARG A 288 0.40 17.70 -13.91
C ARG A 288 -0.33 18.77 -13.12
N GLN A 289 -0.14 18.80 -11.80
CA GLN A 289 -0.76 19.83 -10.96
C GLN A 289 -0.18 21.22 -11.25
N SER A 290 1.13 21.33 -11.47
CA SER A 290 1.78 22.59 -11.87
C SER A 290 1.24 23.12 -13.20
N ILE A 291 1.12 22.24 -14.21
CA ILE A 291 0.57 22.62 -15.53
C ILE A 291 -0.84 23.20 -15.38
N LEU A 292 -1.72 22.54 -14.63
CA LEU A 292 -3.09 23.02 -14.43
C LEU A 292 -3.12 24.35 -13.65
N GLN A 293 -2.27 24.48 -12.62
CA GLN A 293 -2.16 25.70 -11.83
C GLN A 293 -1.63 26.89 -12.64
N GLU A 294 -0.61 26.67 -13.48
CA GLU A 294 -0.06 27.70 -14.35
C GLU A 294 -1.03 28.10 -15.47
N ALA A 295 -1.86 27.16 -15.93
CA ALA A 295 -2.92 27.43 -16.90
C ALA A 295 -3.94 28.43 -16.35
N ILE A 296 -4.43 28.22 -15.12
CA ILE A 296 -5.42 29.11 -14.50
C ILE A 296 -4.82 30.45 -14.03
N GLN A 297 -3.50 30.53 -13.86
CA GLN A 297 -2.77 31.77 -13.60
C GLN A 297 -2.41 32.54 -14.89
N GLY A 298 -2.68 31.96 -16.06
CA GLY A 298 -2.31 32.52 -17.36
C GLY A 298 -0.81 32.48 -17.66
N LYS A 299 0.01 31.77 -16.88
CA LYS A 299 1.46 31.69 -17.11
C LYS A 299 1.80 30.89 -18.36
N LEU A 300 0.98 29.90 -18.72
CA LEU A 300 1.21 29.06 -19.90
C LEU A 300 1.03 29.79 -21.24
N THR A 301 0.39 30.96 -21.23
CA THR A 301 0.04 31.76 -22.42
C THR A 301 0.65 33.16 -22.38
N GLU A 302 1.73 33.35 -21.62
CA GLU A 302 2.44 34.64 -21.56
C GLU A 302 2.95 35.09 -22.93
N GLU A 303 3.71 34.23 -23.62
CA GLU A 303 4.18 34.47 -25.00
C GLU A 303 3.01 34.74 -25.96
N TRP A 304 1.93 33.96 -25.85
CA TRP A 304 0.74 34.15 -26.69
C TRP A 304 0.12 35.53 -26.52
N ARG A 305 0.08 36.08 -25.30
CA ARG A 305 -0.44 37.44 -25.06
C ARG A 305 0.44 38.53 -25.66
N GLU A 306 1.75 38.33 -25.70
CA GLU A 306 2.68 39.26 -26.35
C GLU A 306 2.47 39.29 -27.87
N GLU A 307 2.19 38.14 -28.47
CA GLU A 307 1.90 38.00 -29.90
C GLU A 307 0.49 38.49 -30.29
N ASN A 308 -0.44 38.60 -29.33
CA ASN A 308 -1.84 38.94 -29.55
C ASN A 308 -2.31 40.14 -28.69
N PRO A 309 -1.72 41.35 -28.83
CA PRO A 309 -1.99 42.50 -27.96
C PRO A 309 -3.36 43.15 -28.16
N ASP A 310 -3.97 42.98 -29.34
CA ASP A 310 -5.22 43.63 -29.76
C ASP A 310 -6.49 42.79 -29.46
N VAL A 311 -6.34 41.71 -28.70
CA VAL A 311 -7.46 40.82 -28.32
C VAL A 311 -8.43 41.56 -27.40
N GLU A 312 -9.73 41.29 -27.57
CA GLU A 312 -10.79 41.86 -26.72
C GLU A 312 -10.51 41.53 -25.24
N PRO A 313 -10.48 42.54 -24.34
CA PRO A 313 -10.31 42.28 -22.92
C PRO A 313 -11.45 41.43 -22.34
N ALA A 314 -11.13 40.56 -21.39
CA ALA A 314 -12.12 39.70 -20.73
C ALA A 314 -13.23 40.48 -20.01
N SER A 315 -13.00 41.76 -19.69
CA SER A 315 -14.01 42.65 -19.13
C SER A 315 -15.19 42.88 -20.08
N ASP A 316 -14.93 42.94 -21.39
CA ASP A 316 -15.98 43.16 -22.38
C ASP A 316 -16.71 41.86 -22.70
N LEU A 317 -15.99 40.75 -22.77
CA LEU A 317 -16.57 39.41 -22.79
C LEU A 317 -17.54 39.21 -21.61
N LEU A 318 -17.13 39.54 -20.38
CA LEU A 318 -17.97 39.39 -19.19
C LEU A 318 -19.24 40.26 -19.26
N LYS A 319 -19.16 41.49 -19.80
CA LYS A 319 -20.34 42.33 -20.02
C LYS A 319 -21.33 41.67 -21.00
N ARG A 320 -20.82 41.07 -22.09
CA ARG A 320 -21.65 40.37 -23.09
C ARG A 320 -22.35 39.16 -22.46
N ILE A 321 -21.62 38.37 -21.66
CA ILE A 321 -22.17 37.21 -20.94
C ILE A 321 -23.28 37.64 -19.97
N LYS A 322 -23.05 38.71 -19.19
CA LYS A 322 -24.08 39.22 -18.26
C LYS A 322 -25.33 39.70 -18.99
N ALA A 323 -25.15 40.41 -20.10
CA ALA A 323 -26.27 40.86 -20.94
C ALA A 323 -27.06 39.69 -21.54
N GLU A 324 -26.37 38.63 -22.00
CA GLU A 324 -27.00 37.39 -22.46
C GLU A 324 -27.82 36.72 -21.34
N LYS A 325 -27.22 36.56 -20.15
CA LYS A 325 -27.91 35.98 -18.99
C LYS A 325 -29.17 36.78 -18.63
N GLU A 326 -29.10 38.10 -18.65
CA GLU A 326 -30.28 38.96 -18.44
C GLU A 326 -31.35 38.77 -19.51
N GLN A 327 -30.97 38.60 -20.79
CA GLN A 327 -31.91 38.31 -21.87
C GLN A 327 -32.60 36.95 -21.65
N LEU A 328 -31.87 35.93 -21.21
CA LEU A 328 -32.44 34.62 -20.88
C LEU A 328 -33.44 34.70 -19.71
N ILE A 329 -33.18 35.55 -18.71
CA ILE A 329 -34.11 35.84 -17.61
C ILE A 329 -35.37 36.53 -18.14
N LYS A 330 -35.20 37.58 -18.97
CA LYS A 330 -36.33 38.32 -19.58
C LYS A 330 -37.18 37.40 -20.46
N ALA A 331 -36.55 36.48 -21.19
CA ALA A 331 -37.20 35.46 -22.01
C ALA A 331 -37.82 34.29 -21.21
N LYS A 332 -37.73 34.31 -19.86
CA LYS A 332 -38.21 33.26 -18.94
C LYS A 332 -37.62 31.87 -19.20
N LYS A 333 -36.48 31.79 -19.89
CA LYS A 333 -35.73 30.54 -20.08
C LYS A 333 -34.99 30.12 -18.81
N ILE A 334 -34.63 31.08 -17.97
CA ILE A 334 -34.04 30.85 -16.65
C ILE A 334 -34.77 31.71 -15.59
N LYS A 335 -34.83 31.23 -14.35
CA LYS A 335 -35.45 31.96 -13.24
C LYS A 335 -34.53 33.08 -12.75
N LYS A 336 -35.11 34.22 -12.37
CA LYS A 336 -34.38 35.31 -11.72
C LYS A 336 -34.08 34.91 -10.26
N GLU A 337 -32.80 34.81 -9.92
CA GLU A 337 -32.34 34.51 -8.57
C GLU A 337 -31.83 35.77 -7.86
N LYS A 338 -31.65 35.68 -6.54
CA LYS A 338 -31.04 36.77 -5.77
C LYS A 338 -29.57 36.90 -6.20
N PRO A 339 -29.07 38.13 -6.40
CA PRO A 339 -27.66 38.32 -6.76
C PRO A 339 -26.77 37.77 -5.64
N LEU A 340 -25.76 37.01 -6.03
CA LEU A 340 -24.72 36.53 -5.14
C LEU A 340 -23.72 37.66 -4.82
N PRO A 341 -23.03 37.60 -3.67
CA PRO A 341 -22.05 38.63 -3.32
C PRO A 341 -20.94 38.70 -4.37
N PRO A 342 -20.43 39.91 -4.67
CA PRO A 342 -19.27 40.06 -5.52
C PRO A 342 -18.03 39.44 -4.86
N ILE A 343 -17.02 39.10 -5.67
CA ILE A 343 -15.74 38.58 -5.17
C ILE A 343 -15.12 39.60 -4.22
N ASN A 344 -14.81 39.16 -3.00
CA ASN A 344 -14.03 39.96 -2.08
C ASN A 344 -12.58 40.03 -2.57
N LYS A 345 -11.99 41.23 -2.60
CA LYS A 345 -10.60 41.41 -3.06
C LYS A 345 -9.60 40.65 -2.19
N ASP A 346 -9.92 40.43 -0.92
CA ASP A 346 -9.09 39.67 0.02
C ASP A 346 -9.21 38.14 -0.20
N GLU A 347 -10.18 37.68 -0.98
CA GLU A 347 -10.42 36.26 -1.29
C GLU A 347 -9.81 35.83 -2.64
N ILE A 348 -9.13 36.74 -3.34
CA ILE A 348 -8.50 36.45 -4.62
C ILE A 348 -7.23 35.61 -4.41
N PRO A 349 -7.12 34.40 -5.00
CA PRO A 349 -5.99 33.50 -4.72
C PRO A 349 -4.64 33.95 -5.31
N PHE A 350 -4.66 34.71 -6.40
CA PHE A 350 -3.46 35.17 -7.12
C PHE A 350 -3.77 36.37 -8.03
N TYR A 351 -2.72 37.07 -8.45
CA TYR A 351 -2.82 38.15 -9.44
C TYR A 351 -3.05 37.61 -10.84
N LEU A 352 -3.94 38.26 -11.59
CA LEU A 352 -4.23 37.92 -12.98
C LEU A 352 -3.34 38.70 -13.95
N PRO A 353 -3.05 38.13 -15.13
CA PRO A 353 -2.44 38.86 -16.23
C PRO A 353 -3.28 40.06 -16.68
N LYS A 354 -2.64 41.02 -17.35
CA LYS A 354 -3.33 42.13 -18.00
C LYS A 354 -4.32 41.57 -19.04
N GLY A 355 -5.54 42.11 -19.04
CA GLY A 355 -6.62 41.70 -19.96
C GLY A 355 -7.57 40.65 -19.38
N TRP A 356 -7.20 39.98 -18.28
CA TRP A 356 -8.06 39.03 -17.57
C TRP A 356 -8.90 39.72 -16.49
N VAL A 357 -10.00 39.09 -16.11
CA VAL A 357 -10.84 39.55 -15.00
C VAL A 357 -11.23 38.40 -14.07
N TRP A 358 -11.42 38.69 -12.79
CA TRP A 358 -12.10 37.77 -11.89
C TRP A 358 -13.61 37.86 -12.07
N SER A 359 -14.28 36.71 -12.08
CA SER A 359 -15.73 36.58 -12.09
C SER A 359 -16.16 35.40 -11.21
N ILE A 360 -17.39 35.38 -10.70
CA ILE A 360 -17.90 34.19 -10.00
C ILE A 360 -18.48 33.20 -11.00
N LEU A 361 -18.53 31.92 -10.66
CA LEU A 361 -19.09 30.89 -11.54
C LEU A 361 -20.54 31.23 -11.98
N ASP A 362 -21.35 31.82 -11.11
CA ASP A 362 -22.72 32.24 -11.48
C ASP A 362 -22.74 33.20 -12.67
N ASP A 363 -21.79 34.13 -12.77
CA ASP A 363 -21.79 35.10 -13.88
C ASP A 363 -21.55 34.44 -15.23
N VAL A 364 -20.83 33.31 -15.28
CA VAL A 364 -20.33 32.68 -16.51
C VAL A 364 -20.97 31.34 -16.84
N ALA A 365 -21.80 30.79 -15.95
CA ALA A 365 -22.41 29.48 -16.13
C ALA A 365 -23.82 29.37 -15.53
N LEU A 366 -24.57 28.40 -16.04
CA LEU A 366 -25.86 27.96 -15.50
C LEU A 366 -25.67 26.68 -14.69
N PHE A 367 -26.39 26.58 -13.58
CA PHE A 367 -26.30 25.44 -12.66
C PHE A 367 -27.61 24.65 -12.54
N LYS A 368 -27.49 23.33 -12.45
CA LYS A 368 -28.59 22.37 -12.27
C LYS A 368 -28.31 21.45 -11.08
N ASN A 369 -29.28 21.26 -10.20
CA ASN A 369 -29.20 20.23 -9.15
C ASN A 369 -29.64 18.88 -9.71
N GLY A 370 -28.84 17.83 -9.47
CA GLY A 370 -29.23 16.46 -9.79
C GLY A 370 -30.47 15.97 -9.06
N LYS A 371 -30.96 14.79 -9.47
CA LYS A 371 -32.19 14.17 -8.94
C LYS A 371 -31.92 12.81 -8.31
N ALA A 372 -32.79 12.40 -7.38
CA ALA A 372 -32.74 11.06 -6.80
C ALA A 372 -33.06 10.02 -7.87
N HIS A 373 -32.29 8.94 -7.94
CA HIS A 373 -32.39 7.92 -8.99
C HIS A 373 -32.56 6.49 -8.43
N GLU A 374 -32.57 6.31 -7.11
CA GLU A 374 -32.54 5.01 -6.43
C GLU A 374 -33.61 4.02 -6.93
N GLN A 375 -34.78 4.53 -7.32
CA GLN A 375 -35.92 3.73 -7.78
C GLN A 375 -35.84 3.35 -9.27
N PHE A 376 -34.94 3.96 -10.05
CA PHE A 376 -34.85 3.81 -11.50
C PHE A 376 -33.55 3.13 -11.96
N ILE A 377 -32.67 2.77 -11.02
CA ILE A 377 -31.40 2.08 -11.31
C ILE A 377 -31.72 0.69 -11.86
N ASP A 378 -31.23 0.42 -13.07
CA ASP A 378 -31.36 -0.86 -13.75
C ASP A 378 -30.04 -1.15 -14.48
N PRO A 379 -29.37 -2.30 -14.23
CA PRO A 379 -28.17 -2.69 -14.97
C PRO A 379 -28.33 -2.69 -16.49
N ASN A 380 -29.54 -2.90 -17.01
CA ASN A 380 -29.86 -2.91 -18.45
C ASN A 380 -30.42 -1.58 -18.95
N GLY A 381 -30.40 -0.53 -18.13
CA GLY A 381 -30.96 0.77 -18.51
C GLY A 381 -30.22 1.45 -19.66
N GLU A 382 -30.99 2.16 -20.48
CA GLU A 382 -30.50 2.84 -21.68
C GLU A 382 -29.56 4.01 -21.35
N TYR A 383 -29.78 4.67 -20.20
CA TYR A 383 -29.04 5.88 -19.81
C TYR A 383 -27.98 5.59 -18.76
N VAL A 384 -26.88 6.34 -18.81
CA VAL A 384 -25.79 6.27 -17.84
C VAL A 384 -26.05 7.25 -16.70
N LEU A 385 -26.08 6.76 -15.47
CA LEU A 385 -26.22 7.57 -14.26
C LEU A 385 -24.86 8.15 -13.85
N ILE A 386 -24.69 9.46 -13.99
CA ILE A 386 -23.53 10.18 -13.45
C ILE A 386 -23.67 10.26 -11.94
N ASN A 387 -22.81 9.54 -11.23
CA ASN A 387 -22.67 9.57 -9.77
C ASN A 387 -21.19 9.81 -9.40
N SER A 388 -20.90 9.95 -8.10
CA SER A 388 -19.54 10.28 -7.64
C SER A 388 -18.50 9.25 -8.08
N LYS A 389 -18.88 7.97 -8.16
CA LYS A 389 -17.97 6.90 -8.61
C LYS A 389 -17.65 7.03 -10.10
N PHE A 390 -18.67 7.22 -10.94
CA PHE A 390 -18.53 7.45 -12.37
C PHE A 390 -17.56 8.60 -12.66
N VAL A 391 -17.77 9.75 -12.01
CA VAL A 391 -16.91 10.94 -12.19
C VAL A 391 -15.48 10.66 -11.68
N SER A 392 -15.33 10.06 -10.50
CA SER A 392 -14.01 9.77 -9.91
C SER A 392 -13.16 8.79 -10.71
N THR A 393 -13.79 7.96 -11.54
CA THR A 393 -13.13 7.00 -12.43
C THR A 393 -13.15 7.46 -13.88
N ASN A 394 -13.41 8.75 -14.13
CA ASN A 394 -13.46 9.32 -15.47
C ASN A 394 -14.34 8.52 -16.46
N GLY A 395 -15.47 7.99 -15.98
CA GLY A 395 -16.42 7.23 -16.79
C GLY A 395 -16.17 5.71 -16.92
N ASP A 396 -15.12 5.16 -16.30
CA ASP A 396 -14.83 3.71 -16.36
C ASP A 396 -15.90 2.88 -15.64
N VAL A 397 -16.36 3.33 -14.47
CA VAL A 397 -17.39 2.65 -13.69
C VAL A 397 -18.75 3.28 -13.99
N ARG A 398 -19.64 2.50 -14.60
CA ARG A 398 -20.95 2.97 -15.06
C ARG A 398 -22.07 2.29 -14.28
N LYS A 399 -23.05 3.08 -13.87
CA LYS A 399 -24.38 2.60 -13.47
C LYS A 399 -25.38 3.05 -14.51
N HIS A 400 -26.41 2.24 -14.71
CA HIS A 400 -27.44 2.49 -15.70
C HIS A 400 -28.79 2.79 -15.03
N THR A 401 -29.65 3.52 -15.74
CA THR A 401 -30.99 3.92 -15.31
C THR A 401 -31.95 3.86 -16.50
N ASN A 402 -33.20 3.47 -16.24
CA ASN A 402 -34.25 3.44 -17.27
C ASN A 402 -34.85 4.82 -17.54
N GLU A 403 -34.65 5.77 -16.62
CA GLU A 403 -35.23 7.11 -16.69
C GLU A 403 -34.17 8.20 -16.83
N LEU A 404 -34.39 9.12 -17.77
CA LEU A 404 -33.56 10.31 -18.00
C LEU A 404 -34.11 11.51 -17.22
N LEU A 405 -34.14 11.40 -15.89
CA LEU A 405 -34.80 12.40 -15.03
C LEU A 405 -34.22 13.80 -15.15
N LEU A 406 -32.91 13.90 -15.38
CA LEU A 406 -32.24 15.17 -15.64
C LEU A 406 -31.13 14.97 -16.68
N PRO A 407 -31.43 15.22 -17.97
CA PRO A 407 -30.48 15.04 -19.05
C PRO A 407 -29.32 16.04 -18.95
N MET A 408 -28.13 15.54 -19.24
CA MET A 408 -26.96 16.37 -19.54
C MET A 408 -26.73 16.43 -21.05
N PHE A 409 -26.17 17.55 -21.49
CA PHE A 409 -25.84 17.80 -22.89
C PHE A 409 -24.32 17.85 -23.07
N LYS A 410 -23.87 17.60 -24.30
CA LYS A 410 -22.48 17.74 -24.70
C LYS A 410 -21.97 19.13 -24.27
N ASP A 411 -20.73 19.16 -23.81
CA ASP A 411 -20.02 20.35 -23.34
C ASP A 411 -20.50 20.88 -21.98
N GLU A 412 -21.48 20.24 -21.34
CA GLU A 412 -21.79 20.49 -19.93
C GLU A 412 -20.83 19.73 -19.01
N ILE A 413 -20.68 20.23 -17.79
CA ILE A 413 -19.79 19.68 -16.76
C ILE A 413 -20.64 19.11 -15.63
N ALA A 414 -20.37 17.88 -15.23
CA ALA A 414 -20.89 17.30 -14.02
C ALA A 414 -19.85 17.43 -12.90
N ILE A 415 -20.22 18.03 -11.76
CA ILE A 415 -19.35 18.23 -10.59
C ILE A 415 -19.84 17.43 -9.39
N VAL A 416 -18.93 16.73 -8.71
CA VAL A 416 -19.25 16.01 -7.46
C VAL A 416 -19.40 17.00 -6.32
N MET A 417 -20.60 17.07 -5.74
CA MET A 417 -20.92 18.00 -4.66
C MET A 417 -20.85 17.35 -3.27
N SER A 418 -20.82 16.03 -3.21
CA SER A 418 -20.89 15.28 -1.95
C SER A 418 -19.85 14.17 -1.91
N ASP A 419 -19.12 14.09 -0.80
CA ASP A 419 -18.14 13.03 -0.55
C ASP A 419 -18.02 12.66 0.92
N VAL A 420 -17.66 11.41 1.18
CA VAL A 420 -17.46 10.87 2.53
C VAL A 420 -16.15 11.39 3.14
N PRO A 421 -15.98 11.35 4.48
CA PRO A 421 -14.72 11.74 5.11
C PRO A 421 -13.53 11.01 4.50
N ASN A 422 -12.46 11.74 4.18
CA ASN A 422 -11.28 11.21 3.49
C ASN A 422 -11.53 10.69 2.06
N GLY A 423 -12.66 11.09 1.46
CA GLY A 423 -12.97 10.85 0.07
C GLY A 423 -12.01 11.53 -0.91
N ARG A 424 -12.11 11.16 -2.19
CA ARG A 424 -11.26 11.69 -3.28
C ARG A 424 -12.06 12.17 -4.47
N ALA A 425 -13.38 12.19 -4.33
CA ALA A 425 -14.34 12.51 -5.37
C ALA A 425 -14.85 13.94 -5.26
N LEU A 426 -14.89 14.55 -4.06
CA LEU A 426 -15.36 15.93 -3.89
C LEU A 426 -14.72 16.87 -4.93
N SER A 427 -15.53 17.72 -5.58
CA SER A 427 -15.14 18.67 -6.62
C SER A 427 -14.49 18.07 -7.87
N ARG A 428 -14.51 16.74 -8.04
CA ARG A 428 -14.16 16.14 -9.32
C ARG A 428 -15.21 16.51 -10.36
N CYS A 429 -14.74 16.80 -11.55
CA CYS A 429 -15.55 17.19 -12.69
C CYS A 429 -15.47 16.13 -13.80
N PHE A 430 -16.52 16.04 -14.59
CA PHE A 430 -16.59 15.25 -15.81
C PHE A 430 -17.20 16.09 -16.92
N LEU A 431 -16.51 16.20 -18.06
CA LEU A 431 -17.02 16.88 -19.25
C LEU A 431 -17.86 15.91 -20.07
N VAL A 432 -19.10 16.28 -20.32
CA VAL A 432 -20.08 15.47 -21.04
C VAL A 432 -19.76 15.48 -22.52
N ASP A 433 -19.62 14.30 -23.12
CA ASP A 433 -19.21 14.10 -24.51
C ASP A 433 -20.39 13.92 -25.48
N LYS A 434 -21.59 13.58 -24.96
CA LYS A 434 -22.76 13.22 -25.76
C LYS A 434 -24.06 13.74 -25.14
N ASN A 435 -25.00 14.13 -26.01
CA ASN A 435 -26.34 14.57 -25.63
C ASN A 435 -27.23 13.39 -25.22
N ASN A 436 -28.08 13.59 -24.20
CA ASN A 436 -29.20 12.71 -23.84
C ASN A 436 -28.83 11.26 -23.49
N ILE A 437 -27.57 10.98 -23.16
CA ILE A 437 -27.12 9.66 -22.69
C ILE A 437 -26.99 9.63 -21.17
N TYR A 438 -26.71 10.79 -20.56
CA TYR A 438 -26.34 10.89 -19.16
C TYR A 438 -27.46 11.51 -18.32
N SER A 439 -27.80 10.86 -17.21
CA SER A 439 -28.70 11.42 -16.19
C SER A 439 -27.94 11.78 -14.91
N LEU A 440 -28.28 12.90 -14.30
CA LEU A 440 -27.53 13.51 -13.20
C LEU A 440 -28.07 13.10 -11.81
N ASN A 441 -27.27 12.37 -11.03
CA ASN A 441 -27.60 11.96 -9.65
C ASN A 441 -27.68 13.15 -8.66
N GLN A 442 -28.46 13.03 -7.58
CA GLN A 442 -28.71 14.10 -6.59
C GLN A 442 -27.47 14.63 -5.87
N ARG A 443 -26.37 13.88 -5.88
CA ARG A 443 -25.09 14.28 -5.28
C ARG A 443 -24.16 14.99 -6.25
N ILE A 444 -24.62 15.24 -7.48
CA ILE A 444 -23.86 15.80 -8.58
C ILE A 444 -24.57 17.07 -9.07
N GLY A 445 -23.77 18.11 -9.30
CA GLY A 445 -24.22 19.36 -9.92
C GLY A 445 -23.94 19.35 -11.42
N GLY A 446 -24.83 19.94 -12.21
CA GLY A 446 -24.64 20.14 -13.64
C GLY A 446 -24.32 21.60 -13.89
N ILE A 447 -23.29 21.86 -14.70
CA ILE A 447 -22.79 23.20 -15.02
C ILE A 447 -22.75 23.33 -16.54
N ALA A 448 -23.40 24.37 -17.08
CA ALA A 448 -23.35 24.72 -18.49
C ALA A 448 -22.76 26.11 -18.66
N GLY A 449 -21.61 26.23 -19.34
CA GLY A 449 -21.01 27.53 -19.65
C GLY A 449 -21.91 28.38 -20.55
N LEU A 450 -21.93 29.69 -20.33
CA LEU A 450 -22.62 30.64 -21.21
C LEU A 450 -21.82 30.91 -22.49
N THR A 451 -22.40 31.64 -23.44
CA THR A 451 -21.77 31.89 -24.74
C THR A 451 -20.42 32.60 -24.55
N GLY A 452 -19.38 32.03 -25.16
CA GLY A 452 -18.01 32.55 -25.08
C GLY A 452 -17.17 31.97 -23.94
N ILE A 453 -17.71 31.02 -23.17
CA ILE A 453 -16.94 30.21 -22.22
C ILE A 453 -16.55 28.89 -22.86
N ASN A 454 -15.26 28.62 -22.96
CA ASN A 454 -14.75 27.35 -23.44
C ASN A 454 -14.99 26.25 -22.38
N PRO A 455 -15.75 25.17 -22.71
CA PRO A 455 -16.08 24.10 -21.77
C PRO A 455 -14.86 23.39 -21.17
N LYS A 456 -13.80 23.19 -21.97
CA LYS A 456 -12.57 22.54 -21.51
C LYS A 456 -11.76 23.46 -20.60
N TYR A 457 -11.75 24.77 -20.89
CA TYR A 457 -11.15 25.74 -19.99
C TYR A 457 -11.87 25.76 -18.64
N LEU A 458 -13.20 25.80 -18.67
CA LEU A 458 -14.03 25.75 -17.46
C LEU A 458 -13.79 24.45 -16.68
N LEU A 459 -13.62 23.31 -17.36
CA LEU A 459 -13.23 22.05 -16.73
C LEU A 459 -11.87 22.15 -16.01
N ILE A 460 -10.85 22.74 -16.65
CA ILE A 460 -9.51 22.95 -16.07
C ILE A 460 -9.59 23.79 -14.79
N VAL A 461 -10.43 24.83 -14.78
CA VAL A 461 -10.61 25.70 -13.61
C VAL A 461 -11.37 24.99 -12.49
N LEU A 462 -12.40 24.22 -12.82
CA LEU A 462 -13.32 23.65 -11.83
C LEU A 462 -12.85 22.34 -11.21
N ASP A 463 -12.22 21.45 -11.98
CA ASP A 463 -11.82 20.13 -11.47
C ASP A 463 -10.86 20.29 -10.30
N ARG A 464 -11.29 19.83 -9.12
CA ARG A 464 -10.49 19.88 -7.89
C ARG A 464 -10.05 21.28 -7.48
N ASN A 465 -10.83 22.30 -7.83
CA ASN A 465 -10.56 23.68 -7.43
C ASN A 465 -10.44 23.82 -5.90
N GLN A 466 -9.42 24.55 -5.44
CA GLN A 466 -9.13 24.73 -4.02
C GLN A 466 -10.29 25.38 -3.24
N HIS A 467 -11.07 26.26 -3.87
CA HIS A 467 -12.27 26.86 -3.28
C HIS A 467 -13.21 25.79 -2.71
N TYR A 468 -13.51 24.75 -3.51
CA TYR A 468 -14.39 23.66 -3.08
C TYR A 468 -13.75 22.74 -2.03
N LEU A 469 -12.45 22.48 -2.17
CA LEU A 469 -11.72 21.62 -1.24
C LEU A 469 -11.60 22.22 0.15
N ASN A 470 -11.64 23.55 0.28
CA ASN A 470 -11.57 24.25 1.57
C ASN A 470 -12.81 24.05 2.44
N PHE A 471 -13.94 23.56 1.88
CA PHE A 471 -15.15 23.24 2.65
C PHE A 471 -15.08 21.86 3.33
N ASP A 472 -14.09 21.02 2.99
CA ASP A 472 -13.96 19.68 3.57
C ASP A 472 -13.14 19.69 4.88
N ASP A 473 -13.80 19.41 6.01
CA ASP A 473 -13.15 19.31 7.32
C ASP A 473 -12.44 17.95 7.55
N GLY A 474 -12.63 16.99 6.63
CA GLY A 474 -12.07 15.64 6.68
C GLY A 474 -12.64 14.75 7.79
N LYS A 475 -13.62 15.22 8.57
CA LYS A 475 -14.24 14.51 9.69
C LYS A 475 -15.65 14.05 9.36
N LYS A 476 -16.43 14.88 8.67
CA LYS A 476 -17.82 14.59 8.30
C LYS A 476 -17.97 14.46 6.78
N GLN A 477 -19.11 13.95 6.35
CA GLN A 477 -19.46 13.97 4.93
C GLN A 477 -19.63 15.43 4.50
N THR A 478 -18.85 15.84 3.51
CA THR A 478 -18.90 17.20 2.97
C THR A 478 -19.96 17.25 1.89
N ASN A 479 -20.82 18.27 1.94
CA ASN A 479 -21.88 18.49 0.96
C ASN A 479 -21.87 19.97 0.56
N LEU A 480 -21.36 20.24 -0.64
CA LEU A 480 -21.37 21.58 -1.23
C LEU A 480 -22.80 21.96 -1.59
N THR A 481 -23.22 23.13 -1.16
CA THR A 481 -24.47 23.76 -1.54
C THR A 481 -24.35 24.41 -2.92
N LYS A 482 -25.49 24.66 -3.57
CA LYS A 482 -25.53 25.41 -4.83
C LYS A 482 -24.79 26.76 -4.74
N ASN A 483 -24.96 27.49 -3.64
CA ASN A 483 -24.32 28.80 -3.48
C ASN A 483 -22.80 28.66 -3.37
N GLU A 484 -22.30 27.70 -2.58
CA GLU A 484 -20.85 27.45 -2.47
C GLU A 484 -20.23 27.05 -3.81
N ILE A 485 -20.97 26.34 -4.67
CA ILE A 485 -20.56 26.07 -6.06
C ILE A 485 -20.50 27.37 -6.86
N LEU A 486 -21.59 28.14 -6.85
CA LEU A 486 -21.78 29.31 -7.71
C LEU A 486 -20.95 30.54 -7.33
N THR A 487 -20.49 30.65 -6.08
CA THR A 487 -19.60 31.73 -5.62
C THR A 487 -18.13 31.45 -5.91
N CYS A 488 -17.78 30.32 -6.52
CA CYS A 488 -16.40 29.98 -6.86
C CYS A 488 -15.76 31.06 -7.74
N PRO A 489 -14.60 31.63 -7.35
CA PRO A 489 -13.86 32.57 -8.18
C PRO A 489 -13.30 31.89 -9.44
N ILE A 490 -13.61 32.46 -10.60
CA ILE A 490 -13.18 32.02 -11.92
C ILE A 490 -12.25 33.10 -12.51
N PRO A 491 -10.99 32.77 -12.82
CA PRO A 491 -10.15 33.63 -13.61
C PRO A 491 -10.67 33.57 -15.06
N LEU A 492 -11.08 34.70 -15.62
CA LEU A 492 -11.66 34.75 -16.97
C LEU A 492 -10.67 35.41 -17.94
N PRO A 493 -10.11 34.66 -18.91
CA PRO A 493 -9.36 35.19 -20.04
C PRO A 493 -10.30 35.65 -21.18
N PRO A 494 -9.77 36.40 -22.16
CA PRO A 494 -10.39 36.55 -23.47
C PRO A 494 -10.74 35.20 -24.11
N ILE A 495 -11.72 35.19 -25.03
CA ILE A 495 -12.24 33.95 -25.62
C ILE A 495 -11.18 33.21 -26.43
N GLU A 496 -10.36 33.93 -27.19
CA GLU A 496 -9.26 33.37 -27.98
C GLU A 496 -8.18 32.77 -27.07
N GLU A 497 -7.89 33.42 -25.94
CA GLU A 497 -6.88 32.94 -25.00
C GLU A 497 -7.34 31.69 -24.25
N GLN A 498 -8.64 31.56 -23.93
CA GLN A 498 -9.18 30.33 -23.36
C GLN A 498 -8.88 29.12 -24.24
N GLN A 499 -8.99 29.28 -25.56
CA GLN A 499 -8.67 28.22 -26.53
C GLN A 499 -7.16 27.92 -26.54
N ALA A 500 -6.31 28.95 -26.57
CA ALA A 500 -4.85 28.78 -26.52
C ALA A 500 -4.39 28.04 -25.24
N ILE A 501 -5.00 28.35 -24.09
CA ILE A 501 -4.74 27.65 -22.82
C ILE A 501 -5.10 26.18 -22.93
N VAL A 502 -6.28 25.86 -23.45
CA VAL A 502 -6.75 24.47 -23.59
C VAL A 502 -5.79 23.67 -24.47
N GLU A 503 -5.40 24.21 -25.62
CA GLU A 503 -4.47 23.55 -26.55
C GLU A 503 -3.10 23.30 -25.90
N LYS A 504 -2.57 24.29 -25.17
CA LYS A 504 -1.29 24.16 -24.47
C LYS A 504 -1.37 23.11 -23.36
N VAL A 505 -2.43 23.12 -22.55
CA VAL A 505 -2.66 22.16 -21.47
C VAL A 505 -2.81 20.75 -22.03
N GLU A 506 -3.62 20.55 -23.07
CA GLU A 506 -3.81 19.24 -23.69
C GLU A 506 -2.49 18.68 -24.24
N SER A 507 -1.69 19.52 -24.90
CA SER A 507 -0.36 19.16 -25.40
C SER A 507 0.60 18.73 -24.27
N LEU A 508 0.67 19.50 -23.18
CA LEU A 508 1.54 19.19 -22.05
C LEU A 508 1.07 17.95 -21.27
N LEU A 509 -0.23 17.79 -21.05
CA LEU A 509 -0.79 16.62 -20.36
C LEU A 509 -0.65 15.35 -21.19
N LYS A 510 -0.68 15.45 -22.53
CA LYS A 510 -0.36 14.34 -23.44
C LYS A 510 1.07 13.85 -23.23
N LYS A 511 2.06 14.74 -23.21
CA LYS A 511 3.46 14.38 -22.90
C LYS A 511 3.60 13.74 -21.53
N CYS A 512 2.88 14.24 -20.52
CA CYS A 512 2.85 13.62 -19.19
C CYS A 512 2.27 12.20 -19.22
N ASN A 513 1.23 11.94 -20.03
CA ASN A 513 0.66 10.60 -20.19
C ASN A 513 1.65 9.65 -20.87
N GLU A 514 2.35 10.11 -21.91
CA GLU A 514 3.38 9.33 -22.61
C GLU A 514 4.52 8.92 -21.66
N LEU A 515 5.03 9.86 -20.85
CA LEU A 515 6.03 9.59 -19.82
C LEU A 515 5.54 8.57 -18.77
N ASN A 516 4.29 8.67 -18.33
CA ASN A 516 3.72 7.72 -17.38
C ASN A 516 3.61 6.32 -17.97
N ASN A 517 3.19 6.20 -19.23
CA ASN A 517 3.12 4.92 -19.93
C ASN A 517 4.51 4.27 -20.05
N GLU A 518 5.55 5.08 -20.32
CA GLU A 518 6.92 4.59 -20.35
C GLU A 518 7.40 4.09 -18.98
N ILE A 519 7.13 4.87 -17.91
CA ILE A 519 7.42 4.46 -16.52
C ILE A 519 6.72 3.14 -16.18
N ASP A 520 5.45 3.00 -16.54
CA ASP A 520 4.68 1.78 -16.26
C ASP A 520 5.17 0.58 -17.07
N ASN A 521 5.60 0.78 -18.32
CA ASN A 521 6.22 -0.27 -19.12
C ASN A 521 7.55 -0.74 -18.54
N LEU A 522 8.41 0.20 -18.12
CA LEU A 522 9.66 -0.11 -17.43
C LEU A 522 9.40 -0.89 -16.14
N TYR A 523 8.39 -0.50 -15.37
CA TYR A 523 7.99 -1.20 -14.15
C TYR A 523 7.51 -2.64 -14.44
N ARG A 524 6.65 -2.82 -15.45
CA ARG A 524 6.19 -4.17 -15.85
C ARG A 524 7.35 -5.04 -16.33
N HIS A 525 8.26 -4.48 -17.12
CA HIS A 525 9.43 -5.19 -17.62
C HIS A 525 10.34 -5.62 -16.46
N SER A 526 10.65 -4.71 -15.54
CA SER A 526 11.41 -5.02 -14.33
C SER A 526 10.74 -6.11 -13.49
N ASN A 527 9.42 -6.04 -13.29
CA ASN A 527 8.66 -7.06 -12.56
C ASN A 527 8.64 -8.43 -13.26
N ASN A 528 8.63 -8.47 -14.59
CA ASN A 528 8.66 -9.72 -15.34
C ASN A 528 10.05 -10.35 -15.30
N LEU A 529 11.11 -9.56 -15.43
CA LEU A 529 12.49 -10.01 -15.21
C LEU A 529 12.68 -10.54 -13.78
N LEU A 530 12.14 -9.82 -12.80
CA LEU A 530 12.06 -10.24 -11.40
C LEU A 530 11.45 -11.62 -11.27
N LYS A 531 10.24 -11.83 -11.81
CA LYS A 531 9.57 -13.13 -11.74
C LYS A 531 10.35 -14.23 -12.46
N ALA A 532 11.00 -13.91 -13.58
CA ALA A 532 11.84 -14.87 -14.30
C ALA A 532 13.06 -15.29 -13.47
N VAL A 533 13.80 -14.33 -12.90
CA VAL A 533 14.94 -14.60 -12.00
C VAL A 533 14.47 -15.34 -10.76
N PHE A 534 13.38 -14.91 -10.11
CA PHE A 534 12.85 -15.60 -8.94
C PHE A 534 12.42 -17.04 -9.26
N ASN A 535 11.82 -17.29 -10.42
CA ASN A 535 11.47 -18.64 -10.83
C ASN A 535 12.71 -19.47 -11.15
N GLU A 536 13.73 -18.90 -11.79
CA GLU A 536 14.99 -19.60 -12.10
C GLU A 536 15.82 -19.89 -10.84
N THR A 537 15.84 -18.99 -9.85
CA THR A 537 16.68 -19.14 -8.66
C THR A 537 16.00 -19.84 -7.48
N PHE A 538 14.66 -19.86 -7.42
CA PHE A 538 13.91 -20.45 -6.30
C PHE A 538 13.02 -21.63 -6.69
N SER A 539 12.98 -22.04 -7.96
CA SER A 539 12.49 -23.37 -8.28
C SER A 539 13.55 -24.39 -7.85
N VAL A 540 13.30 -25.02 -6.70
CA VAL A 540 13.89 -26.33 -6.42
C VAL A 540 13.40 -27.21 -7.57
N GLN A 541 14.31 -27.61 -8.46
CA GLN A 541 13.98 -28.60 -9.48
C GLN A 541 13.48 -29.84 -8.73
N ALA A 542 12.21 -30.16 -8.95
CA ALA A 542 11.50 -31.25 -8.29
C ALA A 542 12.07 -32.62 -8.67
#